data_AF-A0A101HQ48-F1
#
_entry.id   AF-A0A101HQ48-F1
#
_cell.length_a   1.000
_cell.length_b   1.000
_cell.length_c   1.000
_cell.angle_alpha   90.00
_cell.angle_beta   90.00
_cell.angle_gamma   90.00
#
_symmetry.space_group_name_H-M   'P 1'
#
loop_
_entity.id
_entity.type
_entity.pdbx_description
1 polymer ?
#
loop_
_entity_poly.entity_id
_entity_poly.type
_entity_poly.pdbx_seq_one_letter_code
_entity_poly.pdbx_strand_id
1 'polypeptide(L)'
;MIATFLEKQAVFQLKSNRNLAGFLVSMPGVLWLTVFFLIPYFIIILYSFLTSGIYGGVELPFTLESYTRMLGNAGYWQILWKTVWISLVATVICLGIGLPTAYFIATSKRSNLYLTLVIV
;
A
#
# COMPACT_ATOMS: atom_id res chain seq x y z
N MET A 1 -31.91 -20.33 32.94
CA MET A 1 -32.37 -19.06 32.31
C MET A 1 -31.64 -17.84 32.88
N ILE A 2 -31.52 -17.71 34.21
CA ILE A 2 -30.80 -16.59 34.87
C ILE A 2 -29.28 -16.64 34.59
N ALA A 3 -28.64 -17.81 34.65
CA ALA A 3 -27.19 -17.93 34.39
C ALA A 3 -26.75 -17.43 32.99
N THR A 4 -27.56 -17.71 31.96
CA THR A 4 -27.30 -17.31 30.57
C THR A 4 -27.46 -15.79 30.36
N PHE A 5 -28.30 -15.14 31.16
CA PHE A 5 -28.50 -13.68 31.11
C PHE A 5 -27.34 -12.93 31.77
N LEU A 6 -26.76 -13.50 32.82
CA LEU A 6 -25.61 -12.96 33.55
C LEU A 6 -24.31 -13.07 32.72
N GLU A 7 -24.10 -14.19 32.01
CA GLU A 7 -22.98 -14.31 31.06
C GLU A 7 -23.07 -13.31 29.91
N LYS A 8 -24.27 -13.08 29.34
CA LYS A 8 -24.44 -12.09 28.28
C LYS A 8 -24.15 -10.67 28.76
N GLN A 9 -24.50 -10.30 29.99
CA GLN A 9 -24.12 -9.01 30.56
C GLN A 9 -22.61 -8.91 30.80
N ALA A 10 -21.96 -9.96 31.29
CA ALA A 10 -20.50 -9.98 31.50
C ALA A 10 -19.71 -9.83 30.19
N VAL A 11 -20.14 -10.49 29.11
CA VAL A 11 -19.50 -10.40 27.79
C VAL A 11 -19.77 -9.05 27.12
N PHE A 12 -20.96 -8.45 27.32
CA PHE A 12 -21.29 -7.13 26.76
C PHE A 12 -20.53 -5.98 27.44
N GLN A 13 -20.18 -6.12 28.72
CA GLN A 13 -19.35 -5.14 29.46
C GLN A 13 -17.85 -5.23 29.12
N LEU A 14 -17.40 -6.28 28.41
CA LEU A 14 -16.05 -6.37 27.85
C LEU A 14 -15.92 -5.70 26.47
N LYS A 15 -16.80 -4.74 26.13
CA LYS A 15 -16.53 -3.79 25.04
C LYS A 15 -15.66 -2.64 25.54
N SER A 16 -14.53 -3.01 26.15
CA SER A 16 -13.47 -2.08 26.54
C SER A 16 -12.93 -1.38 25.30
N ASN A 17 -12.55 -0.12 25.46
CA ASN A 17 -12.21 0.86 24.44
C ASN A 17 -10.96 0.47 23.60
N ARG A 18 -11.07 -0.58 22.78
CA ARG A 18 -9.96 -1.17 21.97
C ARG A 18 -9.41 -0.24 20.89
N ASN A 19 -10.03 0.92 20.68
CA ASN A 19 -9.56 1.92 19.72
C ASN A 19 -8.29 2.62 20.24
N LEU A 20 -8.18 2.88 21.55
CA LEU A 20 -7.00 3.53 22.13
C LEU A 20 -5.82 2.57 22.29
N ALA A 21 -6.07 1.33 22.71
CA ALA A 21 -5.02 0.32 22.83
C ALA A 21 -4.50 -0.11 21.45
N GLY A 22 -5.38 -0.28 20.46
CA GLY A 22 -4.98 -0.52 19.07
C GLY A 22 -4.19 0.66 18.48
N PHE A 23 -4.59 1.89 18.78
CA PHE A 23 -3.85 3.10 18.39
C PHE A 23 -2.47 3.17 19.06
N LEU A 24 -2.35 2.93 20.37
CA LEU A 24 -1.05 2.94 21.08
C LEU A 24 -0.09 1.85 20.58
N VAL A 25 -0.59 0.66 20.26
CA VAL A 25 0.25 -0.44 19.74
C VAL A 25 0.69 -0.19 18.28
N SER A 26 -0.15 0.46 17.48
CA SER A 26 0.18 0.84 16.09
C SER A 26 0.98 2.13 15.99
N MET A 27 0.94 3.00 17.01
CA MET A 27 1.67 4.27 17.03
C MET A 27 3.16 4.13 16.70
N PRO A 28 3.97 3.24 17.29
CA PRO A 28 5.40 3.17 16.95
C PRO A 28 5.65 2.82 15.48
N GLY A 29 4.84 1.92 14.91
CA GLY A 29 4.94 1.55 13.49
C GLY A 29 4.51 2.69 12.56
N VAL A 30 3.40 3.34 12.87
CA VAL A 30 2.92 4.51 12.10
C VAL A 30 3.91 5.66 12.22
N LEU A 31 4.42 5.95 13.41
CA LEU A 31 5.36 7.05 13.65
C LEU A 31 6.68 6.80 12.90
N TRP A 32 7.17 5.56 12.89
CA TRP A 32 8.34 5.17 12.09
C TRP A 32 8.12 5.35 10.60
N LEU A 33 7.01 4.82 10.05
CA LEU A 33 6.65 5.00 8.64
C LEU A 33 6.48 6.48 8.30
N THR A 34 5.86 7.26 9.17
CA THR A 34 5.67 8.70 8.96
C THR A 34 7.01 9.41 8.90
N VAL A 35 7.92 9.18 9.85
CA VAL A 35 9.22 9.86 9.87
C VAL A 35 10.09 9.45 8.68
N PHE A 36 10.19 8.16 8.37
CA PHE A 36 11.13 7.69 7.34
C PHE A 36 10.57 7.66 5.91
N PHE A 37 9.25 7.66 5.75
CA PHE A 37 8.61 7.69 4.42
C PHE A 37 8.02 9.06 4.11
N LEU A 38 7.26 9.64 5.05
CA LEU A 38 6.54 10.89 4.79
C LEU A 38 7.50 12.09 4.71
N ILE A 39 8.53 12.16 5.56
CA ILE A 39 9.52 13.25 5.49
C ILE A 39 10.23 13.31 4.13
N PRO A 40 10.90 12.24 3.63
CA PRO A 40 11.53 12.30 2.31
C PRO A 40 10.52 12.50 1.19
N TYR A 41 9.29 11.99 1.33
CA TYR A 41 8.22 12.24 0.36
C TYR A 41 7.85 13.72 0.28
N PHE A 42 7.69 14.42 1.41
CA PHE A 42 7.46 15.86 1.43
C PHE A 42 8.63 16.64 0.83
N ILE A 43 9.86 16.22 1.11
CA ILE A 43 11.05 16.83 0.51
C ILE A 43 10.98 16.71 -1.02
N ILE A 44 10.66 15.53 -1.56
CA ILE A 44 10.50 15.32 -3.00
C ILE A 44 9.37 16.18 -3.58
N ILE A 45 8.23 16.28 -2.89
CA ILE A 45 7.12 17.12 -3.34
C ILE A 45 7.57 18.57 -3.43
N LEU A 46 8.19 19.10 -2.37
CA LEU A 46 8.70 20.47 -2.35
C LEU A 46 9.65 20.67 -3.54
N TYR A 47 10.69 19.83 -3.68
CA TYR A 47 11.62 19.92 -4.80
C TYR A 47 10.95 19.79 -6.18
N SER A 48 9.87 19.04 -6.31
CA SER A 48 9.15 18.88 -7.58
C SER A 48 8.48 20.16 -8.06
N PHE A 49 8.18 21.11 -7.17
CA PHE A 49 7.66 22.44 -7.51
C PHE A 49 8.75 23.50 -7.71
N LEU A 50 10.02 23.17 -7.40
CA LEU A 50 11.12 24.10 -7.58
C LEU A 50 11.72 23.93 -8.99
N THR A 51 12.07 25.05 -9.63
CA THR A 51 12.64 25.04 -10.98
C THR A 51 14.04 24.42 -10.97
N SER A 52 14.27 23.47 -11.87
CA SER A 52 15.59 22.88 -12.10
C SER A 52 16.45 23.87 -12.89
N GLY A 53 17.39 24.53 -12.23
CA GLY A 53 18.39 25.36 -12.88
C GLY A 53 19.27 24.53 -13.81
N ILE A 54 19.74 25.13 -14.91
CA ILE A 54 20.50 24.48 -16.01
C ILE A 54 21.77 23.74 -15.54
N TYR A 55 22.28 24.05 -14.34
CA TYR A 55 23.48 23.42 -13.74
C TYR A 55 23.22 22.61 -12.47
N GLY A 56 22.00 22.10 -12.26
CA GLY A 56 21.68 21.24 -11.10
C GLY A 56 21.48 22.00 -9.79
N GLY A 57 21.37 23.32 -9.85
CA GLY A 57 20.91 24.17 -8.75
C GLY A 57 19.40 24.33 -8.74
N VAL A 58 18.84 24.62 -7.57
CA VAL A 58 17.41 24.84 -7.38
C VAL A 58 17.20 26.35 -7.24
N GLU A 59 16.65 26.98 -8.28
CA GLU A 59 16.47 28.44 -8.31
C GLU A 59 14.99 28.82 -8.16
N LEU A 60 14.73 29.86 -7.36
CA LEU A 60 13.43 30.51 -7.26
C LEU A 60 13.24 31.30 -8.56
N PRO A 61 12.20 30.99 -9.35
CA PRO A 61 10.82 30.98 -8.90
C PRO A 61 10.13 29.60 -8.85
N PHE A 62 9.03 29.50 -8.10
CA PHE A 62 8.09 28.38 -8.20
C PHE A 62 7.44 28.41 -9.59
N THR A 63 7.72 27.43 -10.44
CA THR A 63 7.13 27.35 -11.78
C THR A 63 6.48 26.00 -12.02
N LEU A 64 5.38 26.00 -12.76
CA LEU A 64 4.71 24.79 -13.26
C LEU A 64 5.28 24.34 -14.62
N GLU A 65 6.35 24.98 -15.10
CA GLU A 65 6.93 24.74 -16.42
C GLU A 65 7.57 23.35 -16.51
N SER A 66 8.13 22.84 -15.41
CA SER A 66 8.64 21.47 -15.31
C SER A 66 7.56 20.43 -15.61
N TYR A 67 6.32 20.66 -15.15
CA TYR A 67 5.20 19.77 -15.38
C TYR A 67 4.66 19.87 -16.81
N THR A 68 4.57 21.07 -17.38
CA THR A 68 4.12 21.24 -18.77
C THR A 68 5.14 20.67 -19.77
N ARG A 69 6.44 20.80 -19.49
CA ARG A 69 7.51 20.19 -20.30
C ARG A 69 7.51 18.66 -20.21
N MET A 70 7.21 18.10 -19.04
CA MET A 70 7.05 16.65 -18.86
C MET A 70 5.84 16.12 -19.64
N LEU A 71 4.69 16.81 -19.55
CA LEU A 71 3.45 16.41 -20.22
C LEU A 71 3.49 16.63 -21.74
N GLY A 72 4.23 17.64 -22.22
CA GLY A 72 4.39 17.92 -23.66
C GLY A 72 5.39 17.01 -24.37
N ASN A 73 6.17 16.21 -23.63
CA ASN A 73 7.17 15.33 -24.23
C ASN A 73 6.60 13.93 -24.50
N ALA A 74 6.49 13.58 -25.79
CA ALA A 74 5.98 12.29 -26.24
C ALA A 74 6.73 11.08 -25.65
N GLY A 75 8.02 11.23 -25.29
CA GLY A 75 8.80 10.17 -24.67
C GLY A 75 8.27 9.77 -23.29
N TYR A 76 7.81 10.73 -22.48
CA TYR A 76 7.19 10.42 -21.18
C TYR A 76 5.91 9.62 -21.37
N TRP A 77 5.07 10.00 -22.34
CA TRP A 77 3.83 9.29 -22.62
C TRP A 77 4.07 7.85 -23.09
N GLN A 78 5.10 7.63 -23.91
CA GLN A 78 5.51 6.28 -24.34
C GLN A 78 5.95 5.41 -23.16
N ILE A 79 6.72 5.96 -22.23
CA ILE A 79 7.18 5.23 -21.04
C ILE A 79 5.99 4.91 -20.13
N LEU A 80 5.11 5.88 -19.88
CA LEU A 80 3.89 5.66 -19.10
C LEU A 80 3.06 4.53 -19.71
N TRP A 81 2.79 4.57 -21.02
CA TRP A 81 2.03 3.52 -21.69
C TRP A 81 2.71 2.15 -21.61
N LYS A 82 4.04 2.10 -21.78
CA LYS A 82 4.81 0.85 -21.62
C LYS A 82 4.68 0.28 -20.21
N THR A 83 4.81 1.10 -19.17
CA THR A 83 4.71 0.62 -17.77
C THR A 83 3.31 0.11 -17.46
N VAL A 84 2.26 0.82 -17.89
CA VAL A 84 0.87 0.39 -17.75
C VAL A 84 0.66 -0.95 -18.47
N TRP A 85 1.08 -1.05 -19.73
CA TRP A 85 0.96 -2.28 -20.51
C TRP A 85 1.66 -3.46 -19.84
N ILE A 86 2.91 -3.28 -19.39
CA ILE A 86 3.69 -4.32 -18.72
C ILE A 86 2.99 -4.75 -17.42
N SER A 87 2.52 -3.81 -16.60
CA SER A 87 1.84 -4.13 -15.33
C SER A 87 0.53 -4.88 -15.54
N LEU A 88 -0.24 -4.52 -16.58
CA LEU A 88 -1.51 -5.15 -16.91
C LEU A 88 -1.28 -6.58 -17.41
N VAL A 89 -0.33 -6.76 -18.34
CA VAL A 89 0.06 -8.09 -18.84
C VAL A 89 0.57 -8.96 -17.69
N ALA A 90 1.43 -8.44 -16.83
CA ALA A 90 1.93 -9.16 -15.66
C ALA A 90 0.80 -9.57 -14.70
N THR A 91 -0.16 -8.67 -14.45
CA THR A 91 -1.33 -8.95 -13.59
C THR A 91 -2.19 -10.05 -14.21
N VAL A 92 -2.48 -9.98 -15.51
CA VAL A 92 -3.29 -10.99 -16.20
C VAL A 92 -2.61 -12.35 -16.19
N ILE A 93 -1.29 -12.41 -16.43
CA ILE A 93 -0.53 -13.66 -16.35
C ILE A 93 -0.54 -14.21 -14.92
N CYS A 94 -0.31 -13.35 -13.93
CA CYS A 94 -0.33 -13.72 -12.51
C CYS A 94 -1.70 -14.26 -12.10
N LEU A 95 -2.81 -13.62 -12.50
CA LEU A 95 -4.16 -14.12 -12.23
C LEU A 95 -4.44 -15.40 -13.00
N GLY A 96 -4.03 -15.46 -14.27
CA GLY A 96 -4.23 -16.62 -15.15
C GLY A 96 -3.53 -17.89 -14.66
N ILE A 97 -2.40 -17.77 -13.96
CA ILE A 97 -1.66 -18.91 -13.38
C ILE A 97 -1.99 -19.07 -11.89
N GLY A 98 -2.10 -17.97 -11.15
CA GLY A 98 -2.34 -17.94 -9.71
C GLY A 98 -3.73 -18.41 -9.31
N LEU A 99 -4.78 -18.04 -10.06
CA LEU A 99 -6.14 -18.48 -9.77
C LEU A 99 -6.34 -20.00 -9.98
N PRO A 100 -5.93 -20.62 -11.10
CA PRO A 100 -6.10 -22.07 -11.24
C PRO A 100 -5.25 -22.82 -10.22
N THR A 101 -3.99 -22.41 -9.98
CA THR A 101 -3.14 -23.07 -8.97
C THR A 101 -3.75 -22.97 -7.57
N ALA A 102 -4.24 -21.80 -7.16
CA ALA A 102 -4.95 -21.63 -5.89
C ALA A 102 -6.23 -22.49 -5.82
N TYR A 103 -6.99 -22.59 -6.92
CA TYR A 103 -8.21 -23.41 -6.99
C TYR A 103 -7.91 -24.92 -6.88
N PHE A 104 -6.84 -25.40 -7.53
CA PHE A 104 -6.38 -26.78 -7.41
C PHE A 104 -5.94 -27.12 -5.98
N ILE A 105 -5.24 -26.19 -5.30
CA ILE A 105 -4.85 -26.35 -3.90
C ILE A 105 -6.09 -26.37 -2.99
N ALA A 106 -7.06 -25.47 -3.20
CA ALA A 106 -8.28 -25.38 -2.41
C ALA A 106 -9.22 -26.60 -2.57
N THR A 107 -9.27 -27.21 -3.77
CA THR A 107 -10.13 -28.36 -4.08
C THR A 107 -9.50 -29.72 -3.70
N SER A 108 -8.20 -29.77 -3.39
CA SER A 108 -7.53 -31.03 -3.04
C SER A 108 -7.87 -31.51 -1.63
N LYS A 109 -8.27 -32.79 -1.50
CA LYS A 109 -8.65 -33.50 -0.25
C LYS A 109 -7.58 -33.49 0.87
N ARG A 110 -6.35 -33.00 0.60
CA ARG A 110 -5.23 -32.85 1.57
C ARG A 110 -4.93 -31.40 1.95
N SER A 111 -5.92 -30.51 1.88
CA SER A 111 -5.83 -29.07 2.17
C SER A 111 -5.03 -28.72 3.45
N ASN A 112 -5.16 -29.50 4.53
CA ASN A 112 -4.43 -29.24 5.78
C ASN A 112 -2.90 -29.32 5.66
N LEU A 113 -2.33 -30.22 4.84
CA LEU A 113 -0.86 -30.36 4.72
C LEU A 113 -0.21 -29.24 3.90
N TYR A 114 -0.90 -28.73 2.88
CA TYR A 114 -0.40 -27.64 2.03
C TYR A 114 -0.54 -26.27 2.71
N LEU A 115 -1.53 -26.09 3.58
CA LEU A 115 -1.68 -24.89 4.40
C LEU A 115 -0.59 -24.78 5.49
N THR A 116 -0.14 -25.90 6.07
CA THR A 116 0.94 -25.88 7.08
C THR A 116 2.32 -25.56 6.48
N LEU A 117 2.56 -25.88 5.20
CA LEU A 117 3.86 -25.63 4.53
C LEU A 117 3.99 -24.21 3.95
N VAL A 118 2.89 -23.48 3.74
CA VAL A 118 2.90 -22.10 3.22
C VAL A 118 3.01 -21.04 4.34
N ILE A 119 2.66 -21.41 5.58
CA ILE A 119 2.63 -20.51 6.75
C ILE A 119 3.90 -20.59 7.62
N VAL A 120 4.64 -21.70 7.58
CA VAL A 120 5.96 -21.88 8.23
C VAL A 120 7.06 -21.55 7.24
#